data_AF-A0A9N9SNX1-F1
#
_entry.id   AF-A0A9N9SNX1-F1
#
_cell.length_a   1.000
_cell.length_b   1.000
_cell.length_c   1.000
_cell.angle_alpha   90.00
_cell.angle_beta   90.00
_cell.angle_gamma   90.00
#
_symmetry.space_group_name_H-M   'P 1'
#
loop_
_entity.id
_entity.type
_entity.pdbx_description
1 polymer ?
#
loop_
_entity_poly.entity_id
_entity_poly.type
_entity_poly.pdbx_seq_one_letter_code
_entity_poly.pdbx_strand_id
1 'polypeptide(L)'
;MHKLYLEKYENEVFQALKKDEKAHPKVTYDFYNRSFVLNHNISFGTPRSDTCQTCDRLQNLILAEIDPEEKKARLTEKDIHIRKSEVFYKKIKEVTILSKEDESIEVLCFDFQQNLPLPHVPAGDVFYKRQLGEYNFCIHS
;
A
#
# COMPACT_ATOMS: atom_id res chain seq x y z
N MET A 1 -5.15 -15.89 -0.52
CA MET A 1 -4.76 -17.30 -0.74
C MET A 1 -5.65 -18.28 0.04
N HIS A 2 -5.77 -18.19 1.37
CA HIS A 2 -6.69 -19.05 2.13
C HIS A 2 -8.16 -18.95 1.69
N LYS A 3 -8.65 -17.76 1.34
CA LYS A 3 -9.99 -17.58 0.74
C LYS A 3 -10.20 -18.41 -0.54
N LEU A 4 -9.19 -18.51 -1.40
CA LEU A 4 -9.24 -19.33 -2.64
C LEU A 4 -9.25 -20.83 -2.33
N TYR A 5 -8.55 -21.23 -1.26
CA TYR A 5 -8.63 -22.60 -0.75
C TYR A 5 -10.05 -22.93 -0.29
N LEU A 6 -10.68 -22.03 0.49
CA LEU A 6 -12.07 -22.22 0.95
C LEU A 6 -13.03 -22.25 -0.23
N GLU A 7 -12.90 -21.35 -1.20
CA GLU A 7 -13.74 -21.33 -2.41
C GLU A 7 -13.70 -22.67 -3.16
N LYS A 8 -12.53 -23.28 -3.26
CA LYS A 8 -12.34 -24.54 -4.00
C LYS A 8 -12.72 -25.80 -3.22
N TYR A 9 -12.38 -25.87 -1.92
CA TYR A 9 -12.46 -27.11 -1.13
C TYR A 9 -13.49 -27.06 0.00
N GLU A 10 -13.94 -25.87 0.42
CA GLU A 10 -14.92 -25.64 1.48
C GLU A 10 -15.96 -24.59 1.04
N ASN A 11 -16.54 -24.76 -0.15
CA ASN A 11 -17.36 -23.72 -0.81
C ASN A 11 -18.57 -23.30 0.05
N GLU A 12 -19.22 -24.23 0.74
CA GLU A 12 -20.35 -23.92 1.64
C GLU A 12 -19.94 -22.92 2.74
N VAL A 13 -18.79 -23.15 3.37
CA VAL A 13 -18.20 -22.24 4.38
C VAL A 13 -17.83 -20.92 3.72
N PHE A 14 -17.26 -20.94 2.52
CA PHE A 14 -16.91 -19.73 1.77
C PHE A 14 -18.13 -18.85 1.46
N GLN A 15 -19.25 -19.44 1.03
CA GLN A 15 -20.48 -18.70 0.76
C GLN A 15 -21.11 -18.13 2.04
N ALA A 16 -21.11 -18.88 3.13
CA ALA A 16 -21.60 -18.41 4.43
C ALA A 16 -20.77 -17.21 4.93
N LEU A 17 -19.44 -17.31 4.87
CA LEU A 17 -18.54 -16.20 5.22
C LEU A 17 -18.72 -14.98 4.30
N LYS A 18 -19.06 -15.18 3.02
CA LYS A 18 -19.33 -14.08 2.08
C LYS A 18 -20.63 -13.34 2.40
N LYS A 19 -21.58 -14.01 3.06
CA LYS A 19 -22.85 -13.45 3.55
C LYS A 19 -22.77 -12.92 4.98
N ASP A 20 -21.57 -12.88 5.57
CA ASP A 20 -21.33 -12.46 6.96
C ASP A 20 -21.99 -13.38 8.01
N GLU A 21 -22.25 -14.64 7.64
CA GLU A 21 -22.78 -15.67 8.54
C GLU A 21 -21.64 -16.34 9.33
N LYS A 22 -21.94 -16.81 10.54
CA LYS A 22 -20.97 -17.56 11.36
C LYS A 22 -20.76 -18.95 10.77
N ALA A 23 -19.61 -19.16 10.15
CA ALA A 23 -19.17 -20.47 9.68
C ALA A 23 -17.72 -20.75 10.09
N HIS A 24 -17.44 -22.00 10.46
CA HIS A 24 -16.12 -22.43 10.91
C HIS A 24 -15.45 -23.29 9.84
N PRO A 25 -14.35 -22.82 9.22
CA PRO A 25 -13.62 -23.63 8.25
C PRO A 25 -12.94 -24.81 8.94
N LYS A 26 -12.93 -25.97 8.29
CA LYS A 26 -12.19 -27.17 8.74
C LYS A 26 -10.70 -26.87 8.78
N VAL A 27 -10.20 -26.14 7.79
CA VAL A 27 -8.83 -25.63 7.77
C VAL A 27 -8.81 -24.15 8.15
N THR A 28 -8.32 -23.85 9.35
CA THR A 28 -8.13 -22.47 9.81
C THR A 28 -7.03 -21.77 9.03
N TYR A 29 -7.09 -20.44 8.98
CA TYR A 29 -6.05 -19.63 8.34
C TYR A 29 -4.67 -19.89 8.95
N ASP A 30 -4.60 -20.03 10.28
CA ASP A 30 -3.35 -20.31 10.99
C ASP A 30 -2.72 -21.64 10.57
N PHE A 31 -3.52 -22.72 10.53
CA PHE A 31 -3.02 -24.02 10.07
C PHE A 31 -2.54 -23.96 8.61
N TYR A 32 -3.35 -23.33 7.73
CA TYR A 32 -2.98 -23.10 6.34
C TYR A 32 -1.65 -22.36 6.24
N ASN A 33 -1.53 -21.20 6.89
CA ASN A 33 -0.34 -20.37 6.85
C ASN A 33 0.90 -21.10 7.40
N ARG A 34 0.79 -21.77 8.55
CA ARG A 34 1.91 -22.54 9.14
C ARG A 34 2.42 -23.64 8.23
N SER A 35 1.52 -24.35 7.55
CA SER A 35 1.92 -25.41 6.61
C SER A 35 2.80 -24.86 5.48
N PHE A 36 2.44 -23.72 4.88
CA PHE A 36 3.24 -23.10 3.82
C PHE A 36 4.54 -22.47 4.33
N VAL A 37 4.52 -21.83 5.48
CA VAL A 37 5.71 -21.20 6.06
C VAL A 37 6.73 -22.26 6.48
N LEU A 38 6.31 -23.29 7.22
CA LEU A 38 7.22 -24.30 7.79
C LEU A 38 7.71 -25.31 6.75
N ASN A 39 6.84 -25.75 5.83
CA ASN A 39 7.18 -26.84 4.91
C ASN A 39 7.73 -26.33 3.57
N HIS A 40 7.41 -25.08 3.19
CA HIS A 40 7.73 -24.55 1.86
C HIS A 40 8.45 -23.20 1.89
N ASN A 41 8.64 -22.59 3.07
CA ASN A 41 9.21 -21.24 3.21
C ASN A 41 8.46 -20.18 2.38
N ILE A 42 7.13 -20.34 2.27
CA ILE A 42 6.25 -19.42 1.55
C ILE A 42 5.36 -18.69 2.56
N SER A 43 5.38 -17.36 2.53
CA SER A 43 4.48 -16.52 3.33
C SER A 43 3.47 -15.79 2.44
N PHE A 44 2.30 -15.50 3.00
CA PHE A 44 1.23 -14.78 2.31
C PHE A 44 1.08 -13.39 2.89
N GLY A 45 1.59 -12.38 2.18
CA GLY A 45 1.32 -10.98 2.46
C GLY A 45 0.16 -10.46 1.60
N THR A 46 -0.51 -9.41 2.05
CA THR A 46 -1.30 -8.58 1.14
C THR A 46 -0.34 -7.81 0.24
N PRO A 47 -0.64 -7.66 -1.07
CA PRO A 47 0.06 -6.69 -1.90
C PRO A 47 0.02 -5.35 -1.18
N ARG A 48 1.18 -4.70 -1.04
CA ARG A 48 1.22 -3.35 -0.48
C ARG A 48 0.65 -2.41 -1.53
N SER A 49 -0.40 -1.66 -1.18
CA SER A 49 -0.86 -0.51 -1.97
C SER A 49 -0.13 0.75 -1.49
N ASP A 50 -0.06 1.77 -2.35
CA ASP A 50 0.45 3.11 -2.03
C ASP A 50 1.89 3.13 -1.49
N THR A 51 2.76 2.29 -2.05
CA THR A 51 4.18 2.26 -1.70
C THR A 51 4.96 3.36 -2.40
N CYS A 52 6.00 3.87 -1.72
CA CYS A 52 6.92 4.82 -2.32
C CYS A 52 7.76 4.14 -3.41
N GLN A 53 7.60 4.60 -4.66
CA GLN A 53 8.35 4.10 -5.82
C GLN A 53 9.87 4.14 -5.62
N THR A 54 10.38 5.20 -4.97
CA THR A 54 11.81 5.34 -4.68
C THR A 54 12.30 4.29 -3.68
N CYS A 55 11.53 4.05 -2.62
CA CYS A 55 11.84 3.01 -1.62
C CYS A 55 11.86 1.62 -2.25
N ASP A 56 10.88 1.31 -3.09
CA ASP A 56 10.76 0.01 -3.77
C ASP A 56 11.91 -0.19 -4.76
N ARG A 57 12.21 0.83 -5.58
CA ARG A 57 13.35 0.83 -6.50
C ARG A 57 14.65 0.55 -5.74
N LEU A 58 14.91 1.30 -4.67
CA LEU A 58 16.15 1.14 -3.89
C LEU A 58 16.22 -0.22 -3.21
N GLN A 59 15.11 -0.71 -2.66
CA GLN A 59 15.05 -2.03 -2.06
C GLN A 59 15.41 -3.13 -3.06
N ASN A 60 14.84 -3.07 -4.27
CA ASN A 60 15.12 -4.06 -5.30
C ASN A 60 16.59 -4.01 -5.74
N LEU A 61 17.15 -2.81 -5.92
CA LEU A 61 18.57 -2.65 -6.24
C LEU A 61 19.49 -3.19 -5.14
N ILE A 62 19.18 -2.91 -3.86
CA ILE A 62 19.96 -3.43 -2.71
C ILE A 62 19.94 -4.96 -2.64
N LEU A 63 18.81 -5.58 -2.99
CA LEU A 63 18.67 -7.04 -2.99
C LEU A 63 19.44 -7.70 -4.15
N ALA A 64 19.49 -7.03 -5.30
CA ALA A 64 20.22 -7.51 -6.48
C ALA A 64 21.73 -7.22 -6.43
N GLU A 65 22.17 -6.24 -5.63
CA GLU A 65 23.56 -5.80 -5.59
C GLU A 65 24.47 -6.80 -4.86
N ILE A 66 25.57 -7.15 -5.53
CA ILE A 66 26.60 -8.09 -5.03
C ILE A 66 27.78 -7.33 -4.44
N ASP A 67 28.14 -6.19 -5.05
CA ASP A 67 29.25 -5.37 -4.57
C ASP A 67 28.90 -4.70 -3.23
N PRO A 68 29.68 -4.95 -2.15
CA PRO A 68 29.39 -4.40 -0.83
C PRO A 68 29.43 -2.86 -0.78
N GLU A 69 30.30 -2.20 -1.56
CA GLU A 69 30.42 -0.75 -1.53
C GLU A 69 29.21 -0.08 -2.22
N GLU A 70 28.84 -0.51 -3.42
CA GLU A 70 27.62 -0.05 -4.08
C GLU A 70 26.36 -0.34 -3.26
N LYS A 71 26.30 -1.52 -2.62
CA LYS A 71 25.18 -1.87 -1.74
C LYS A 71 25.07 -0.91 -0.56
N LYS A 72 26.20 -0.55 0.05
CA LYS A 72 26.26 0.43 1.14
C LYS A 72 25.83 1.83 0.67
N ALA A 73 26.28 2.26 -0.50
CA ALA A 73 25.87 3.53 -1.09
C ALA A 73 24.34 3.60 -1.28
N ARG A 74 23.72 2.55 -1.81
CA ARG A 74 22.25 2.44 -1.98
C ARG A 74 21.50 2.42 -0.66
N LEU A 75 22.05 1.76 0.37
CA LEU A 75 21.49 1.79 1.72
C LEU A 75 21.52 3.20 2.31
N THR A 76 22.61 3.94 2.13
CA THR A 76 22.71 5.34 2.54
C THR A 76 21.74 6.23 1.77
N GLU A 77 21.58 6.04 0.45
CA GLU A 77 20.59 6.78 -0.36
C GLU A 77 19.18 6.56 0.19
N LYS A 78 18.83 5.31 0.52
CA LYS A 78 17.53 4.96 1.09
C LYS A 78 17.31 5.60 2.47
N ASP A 79 18.32 5.57 3.34
CA ASP A 79 18.26 6.20 4.67
C ASP A 79 18.05 7.72 4.56
N ILE A 80 18.78 8.39 3.67
CA ILE A 80 18.60 9.82 3.40
C ILE A 80 17.17 10.12 2.92
N HIS A 81 16.63 9.30 2.02
CA HIS A 81 15.26 9.47 1.54
C HIS A 81 14.22 9.37 2.68
N ILE A 82 14.37 8.38 3.56
CA ILE A 82 13.49 8.20 4.73
C ILE A 82 13.61 9.40 5.67
N ARG A 83 14.83 9.80 6.05
CA ARG A 83 15.05 10.95 6.94
C ARG A 83 14.47 12.25 6.40
N LYS A 84 14.57 12.49 5.09
CA LYS A 84 13.93 13.66 4.45
C LYS A 84 12.41 13.66 4.67
N SER A 85 11.77 12.49 4.53
CA SER A 85 10.33 12.37 4.79
C SER A 85 9.99 12.62 6.27
N GLU A 86 10.79 12.11 7.20
CA GLU A 86 10.59 12.33 8.63
C GLU A 86 10.71 13.81 9.02
N VAL A 87 11.72 14.51 8.48
CA VAL A 87 11.91 15.95 8.67
C VAL A 87 10.71 16.73 8.14
N PHE A 88 10.19 16.37 6.97
CA PHE A 88 9.00 16.99 6.40
C PHE A 88 7.77 16.82 7.31
N TYR A 89 7.46 15.60 7.74
CA TYR A 89 6.32 15.35 8.63
C TYR A 89 6.49 15.99 10.01
N LYS A 90 7.72 16.04 10.52
CA LYS A 90 8.01 16.77 11.76
C LYS A 90 7.72 18.26 11.58
N LYS A 91 8.17 18.85 10.47
CA LYS A 91 7.95 20.27 10.18
C LYS A 91 6.47 20.59 10.01
N ILE A 92 5.70 19.75 9.32
CA ILE A 92 4.24 19.90 9.21
C ILE A 92 3.61 19.96 10.60
N LYS A 93 3.93 18.99 11.48
CA LYS A 93 3.39 18.98 12.85
C LYS A 93 3.74 20.25 13.63
N GLU A 94 4.99 20.69 13.53
CA GLU A 94 5.45 21.93 14.18
C GLU A 94 4.66 23.15 13.70
N VAL A 95 4.51 23.34 12.38
CA VAL A 95 3.80 24.52 11.85
C VAL A 95 2.29 24.46 12.11
N THR A 96 1.68 23.28 12.08
CA THR A 96 0.26 23.11 12.43
C THR A 96 -0.04 23.39 13.90
N ILE A 97 0.96 23.22 14.80
CA ILE A 97 0.82 23.64 16.20
C ILE A 97 0.92 25.16 16.28
N LEU A 98 1.92 25.75 15.63
CA LEU A 98 2.12 27.20 15.61
C LEU A 98 0.91 27.96 15.06
N SER A 99 0.28 27.47 13.98
CA SER A 99 -0.91 28.11 13.40
C SER A 99 -2.15 28.05 14.31
N LYS A 100 -2.16 27.16 15.31
CA LYS A 100 -3.24 27.11 16.31
C LYS A 100 -3.01 28.08 17.46
N GLU A 101 -1.75 28.47 17.69
CA GLU A 101 -1.36 29.37 18.79
C GLU A 101 -1.29 30.83 18.33
N ASP A 102 -0.98 31.08 17.05
CA ASP A 102 -0.82 32.40 16.45
C ASP A 102 -1.80 32.60 15.28
N GLU A 103 -2.78 33.49 15.47
CA GLU A 103 -3.80 33.83 14.46
C GLU A 103 -3.22 34.51 13.20
N SER A 104 -1.95 34.92 13.22
CA SER A 104 -1.26 35.49 12.05
C SER A 104 -0.67 34.43 11.10
N ILE A 105 -0.66 33.16 11.51
CA ILE A 105 -0.05 32.06 10.77
C ILE A 105 -1.13 31.08 10.30
N GLU A 106 -1.25 30.91 8.98
CA GLU A 106 -2.10 29.89 8.37
C GLU A 106 -1.22 28.81 7.69
N VAL A 107 -1.58 27.54 7.84
CA VAL A 107 -0.89 26.42 7.19
C VAL A 107 -1.82 25.84 6.15
N LEU A 108 -1.35 25.74 4.90
CA LEU A 108 -2.09 25.10 3.82
C LEU A 108 -1.35 23.85 3.36
N CYS A 109 -2.06 22.72 3.33
CA CYS A 109 -1.61 21.45 2.79
C CYS A 109 -2.23 21.23 1.40
N PHE A 110 -1.40 20.88 0.43
CA PHE A 110 -1.81 20.60 -0.94
C PHE A 110 -1.59 19.11 -1.23
N ASP A 111 -2.61 18.45 -1.77
CA ASP A 111 -2.52 17.04 -2.15
C ASP A 111 -3.32 16.76 -3.43
N PHE A 112 -2.97 15.70 -4.15
CA PHE A 112 -3.76 15.18 -5.25
C PHE A 112 -4.37 13.85 -4.85
N GLN A 113 -5.68 13.70 -5.01
CA GLN A 113 -6.31 12.40 -4.84
C GLN A 113 -5.91 11.46 -5.98
N GLN A 114 -6.12 10.16 -5.75
CA GLN A 114 -6.00 9.16 -6.81
C GLN A 114 -6.88 9.56 -8.00
N ASN A 115 -6.30 9.52 -9.21
CA ASN A 115 -7.03 9.81 -10.45
C ASN A 115 -8.23 8.89 -10.60
N LEU A 116 -9.41 9.46 -10.83
CA LEU A 116 -10.66 8.73 -10.94
C LEU A 116 -11.08 8.64 -12.41
N PRO A 117 -10.99 7.46 -13.06
CA PRO A 117 -11.54 7.27 -14.38
C PRO A 117 -13.08 7.26 -14.29
N LEU A 118 -13.73 8.17 -15.00
CA LEU A 118 -15.18 8.33 -14.99
C LEU A 118 -15.79 8.23 -16.40
N PRO A 119 -16.88 7.46 -16.59
CA PRO A 119 -17.37 6.43 -15.68
C PRO A 119 -16.39 5.25 -15.62
N HIS A 120 -16.36 4.54 -14.49
CA HIS A 120 -15.62 3.29 -14.38
C HIS A 120 -16.35 2.20 -15.19
N VAL A 121 -15.94 2.01 -16.45
CA VAL A 121 -16.53 1.00 -17.35
C VAL A 121 -15.59 -0.20 -17.46
N PRO A 122 -15.96 -1.38 -16.93
CA PRO A 122 -15.11 -2.57 -16.97
C PRO A 122 -15.16 -3.29 -18.34
N ALA A 123 -15.38 -2.56 -19.43
CA ALA A 123 -15.46 -3.12 -20.78
C ALA A 123 -14.11 -2.95 -21.50
N GLY A 124 -13.61 -4.01 -22.13
CA GLY A 124 -12.27 -4.03 -22.73
C GLY A 124 -12.09 -3.06 -23.91
N ASP A 125 -13.17 -2.71 -24.60
CA ASP A 125 -13.15 -1.73 -25.70
C ASP A 125 -12.89 -0.29 -25.21
N VAL A 126 -13.24 0.03 -23.96
CA VAL A 126 -13.02 1.33 -23.33
C VAL A 126 -11.54 1.60 -23.08
N PHE A 127 -10.72 0.56 -22.96
CA PHE A 127 -9.26 0.69 -22.85
C PHE A 127 -8.65 1.41 -24.06
N TYR A 128 -9.21 1.21 -25.26
CA TYR A 128 -8.72 1.84 -26.51
C TYR A 128 -9.41 3.17 -26.84
N LYS A 129 -10.32 3.63 -25.97
CA LYS A 129 -11.06 4.89 -26.14
C LYS A 129 -10.51 5.94 -25.17
N ARG A 130 -10.77 7.21 -25.48
CA ARG A 130 -10.44 8.31 -24.55
C ARG A 130 -11.34 8.19 -23.32
N GLN A 131 -10.72 7.94 -22.17
CA GLN A 131 -11.38 7.95 -20.87
C GLN A 131 -11.37 9.38 -20.30
N LEU A 132 -12.45 9.79 -19.65
CA LEU A 132 -12.48 11.03 -18.87
C LEU A 132 -11.84 10.73 -17.51
N GLY A 133 -10.82 11.51 -17.14
CA GLY A 133 -10.17 11.44 -15.84
C GLY A 133 -10.58 12.64 -15.01
N GLU A 134 -11.05 12.40 -13.79
CA GLU A 134 -11.22 13.43 -12.78
C GLU A 134 -9.95 13.51 -11.92
N TYR A 135 -9.46 14.75 -11.78
CA TYR A 135 -8.25 15.08 -11.04
C TYR A 135 -8.62 16.04 -9.93
N ASN A 136 -8.67 15.53 -8.70
CA ASN A 136 -9.00 16.34 -7.54
C ASN A 136 -7.73 16.90 -6.92
N PHE A 137 -7.55 18.22 -7.04
CA PHE A 137 -6.53 18.96 -6.32
C PHE A 137 -7.11 19.44 -4.99
N CYS A 138 -6.64 18.86 -3.90
CA CYS A 138 -7.11 19.13 -2.55
C CYS A 138 -6.24 20.20 -1.88
N ILE A 139 -6.92 21.15 -1.23
CA ILE A 139 -6.30 22.17 -0.39
C ILE A 139 -6.98 22.08 0.98
N HIS A 140 -6.19 21.88 2.02
CA HIS A 140 -6.65 21.79 3.42
C HIS A 140 -5.91 22.81 4.28
N SER A 141 -6.60 23.42 5.24
CA SER A 141 -6.00 24.22 6.32
C SER A 141 -5.91 23.40 7.59
#